data_AF-A0A239QJV8-F1
#
_entry.id   AF-A0A239QJV8-F1
#
_cell.length_a   1.000
_cell.length_b   1.000
_cell.length_c   1.000
_cell.angle_alpha   90.00
_cell.angle_beta   90.00
_cell.angle_gamma   90.00
#
_symmetry.space_group_name_H-M   'P 1'
#
loop_
_entity.id
_entity.type
_entity.pdbx_description
1 polymer ?
#
loop_
_entity_poly.entity_id
_entity_poly.type
_entity_poly.pdbx_seq_one_letter_code
_entity_poly.pdbx_strand_id
1 'polypeptide(L)' 'MKIRNNDELKLFEETLDRCDASVLVVTAQGDQYDLKDPAQRYLGIAEMIRGEGINEPELFASSYKDEMKLFNYLNAVA' A
#
# COMPACT_ATOMS: atom_id res chain seq x y z
N MET A 1 2.35 0.86 7.69
CA MET A 1 1.85 1.93 6.80
C MET A 1 0.38 2.15 7.07
N LYS A 2 -0.02 3.40 7.27
CA LYS A 2 -1.41 3.79 7.46
C LYS A 2 -1.85 4.84 6.44
N ILE A 3 -3.06 4.70 5.90
CA ILE A 3 -3.75 5.74 5.10
C ILE A 3 -4.66 6.53 6.04
N ARG A 4 -4.48 7.85 6.12
CA ARG A 4 -5.12 8.68 7.15
C ARG A 4 -6.32 9.47 6.66
N ASN A 5 -6.41 9.75 5.37
CA ASN A 5 -7.46 10.56 4.79
C ASN A 5 -7.68 10.20 3.29
N ASN A 6 -8.70 10.82 2.69
CA ASN A 6 -9.08 10.54 1.31
C ASN A 6 -8.06 11.04 0.27
N ASP A 7 -7.30 12.10 0.57
CA ASP A 7 -6.29 12.63 -0.36
C ASP A 7 -5.08 11.69 -0.44
N GLU A 8 -4.64 11.17 0.70
CA GLU A 8 -3.64 10.11 0.78
C GLU A 8 -4.10 8.85 0.03
N LEU A 9 -5.35 8.42 0.25
CA LEU A 9 -5.91 7.26 -0.45
C LEU A 9 -5.86 7.44 -1.97
N LYS A 10 -6.33 8.58 -2.46
CA LYS A 10 -6.36 8.86 -3.89
C LYS A 10 -4.94 8.86 -4.49
N LEU A 11 -3.99 9.53 -3.84
CA LEU A 11 -2.60 9.56 -4.31
C LEU A 11 -1.96 8.17 -4.27
N PHE A 12 -2.31 7.37 -3.27
CA PHE A 12 -1.83 5.99 -3.16
C PHE A 12 -2.36 5.13 -4.31
N GLU A 13 -3.65 5.23 -4.61
CA GLU A 13 -4.26 4.53 -5.74
C GLU A 13 -3.63 4.93 -7.09
N GLU A 14 -3.42 6.22 -7.32
CA GLU A 14 -2.71 6.73 -8.50
C GLU A 14 -1.25 6.23 -8.56
N THR A 15 -0.63 5.98 -7.41
CA THR A 15 0.73 5.41 -7.33
C THR A 15 0.71 3.93 -7.67
N LEU A 16 -0.23 3.16 -7.14
CA LEU A 16 -0.41 1.73 -7.47
C LEU A 16 -0.73 1.51 -8.94
N ASP A 17 -1.50 2.39 -9.56
CA ASP A 17 -1.84 2.32 -10.98
C ASP A 17 -0.60 2.51 -11.86
N ARG A 18 0.40 3.27 -11.38
CA ARG A 18 1.70 3.45 -12.04
C ARG A 18 2.69 2.34 -11.72
N CYS A 19 2.44 1.48 -10.75
CA CYS A 19 3.30 0.32 -10.46
C CYS A 19 3.11 -0.76 -11.52
N ASP A 20 4.20 -1.41 -11.92
CA ASP A 20 4.21 -2.36 -13.03
C ASP A 20 4.19 -3.82 -12.54
N ALA A 21 4.79 -4.11 -11.39
CA ALA A 21 4.85 -5.42 -10.76
C ALA A 21 3.99 -5.50 -9.49
N SER A 22 3.88 -6.71 -8.91
CA SER A 22 3.16 -6.97 -7.65
C SER A 22 3.61 -6.05 -6.52
N VAL A 23 2.62 -5.53 -5.80
CA VAL A 23 2.78 -4.72 -4.59
C VAL A 23 1.99 -5.38 -3.49
N LEU A 24 2.67 -5.93 -2.49
CA LEU A 24 2.05 -6.69 -1.42
C LEU A 24 1.83 -5.81 -0.19
N VAL A 25 0.66 -5.94 0.41
CA VAL A 25 0.39 -5.53 1.80
C VAL A 25 0.45 -6.77 2.66
N VAL A 26 1.24 -6.73 3.72
CA VAL A 26 1.36 -7.82 4.70
C VAL A 26 0.90 -7.32 6.06
N THR A 27 -0.12 -7.95 6.63
CA THR A 27 -0.63 -7.59 7.97
C THR A 27 0.33 -8.06 9.06
N ALA A 28 0.19 -7.54 10.27
CA ALA A 28 0.95 -8.02 11.43
C ALA A 28 0.69 -9.52 11.75
N GLN A 29 -0.44 -10.06 11.27
CA GLN A 29 -0.81 -11.47 11.39
C GLN A 29 -0.21 -12.35 10.27
N GLY A 30 0.39 -11.73 9.25
CA GLY A 30 1.03 -12.40 8.12
C GLY A 30 0.12 -12.62 6.91
N ASP A 31 -1.11 -12.11 6.92
CA ASP A 31 -1.99 -12.14 5.74
C ASP A 31 -1.42 -11.25 4.64
N GLN A 32 -1.51 -11.71 3.39
CA GLN A 32 -0.93 -11.02 2.24
C GLN A 32 -1.99 -10.69 1.20
N TYR A 33 -1.94 -9.45 0.71
CA TYR A 33 -2.82 -8.97 -0.35
C TYR A 33 -2.00 -8.34 -1.46
N ASP A 34 -2.12 -8.84 -2.70
CA ASP A 34 -1.52 -8.18 -3.86
C ASP A 34 -2.41 -7.03 -4.34
N LEU A 35 -1.93 -5.81 -4.19
CA LEU A 35 -2.65 -4.60 -4.56
C LEU A 35 -2.77 -4.40 -6.09
N LYS A 36 -2.06 -5.20 -6.90
CA LYS A 36 -2.26 -5.24 -8.34
C LYS A 36 -3.44 -6.13 -8.76
N ASP A 37 -3.89 -7.04 -7.90
CA ASP A 37 -5.12 -7.81 -8.10
C ASP A 37 -6.32 -6.97 -7.63
N PRO A 38 -7.28 -6.61 -8.52
CA PRO A 38 -8.44 -5.79 -8.15
C PRO A 38 -9.28 -6.37 -6.99
N ALA A 39 -9.39 -7.69 -6.87
CA ALA A 39 -10.16 -8.32 -5.81
C ALA A 39 -9.48 -8.19 -4.44
N GLN A 40 -8.15 -8.26 -4.43
CA GLN A 40 -7.35 -8.16 -3.21
C GLN A 40 -7.04 -6.71 -2.82
N ARG A 41 -6.92 -5.81 -3.80
CA ARG A 41 -6.59 -4.39 -3.60
C ARG A 41 -7.52 -3.71 -2.59
N TYR A 42 -8.83 -3.93 -2.71
CA TYR A 42 -9.79 -3.35 -1.77
C TYR A 42 -9.57 -3.85 -0.33
N LEU A 43 -9.30 -5.14 -0.16
CA LEU A 43 -9.04 -5.73 1.15
C LEU A 43 -7.74 -5.21 1.75
N GLY A 44 -6.66 -5.17 0.98
CA GLY A 44 -5.37 -4.64 1.43
C GLY A 44 -5.43 -3.15 1.79
N ILE A 45 -6.13 -2.33 1.00
CA ILE A 45 -6.38 -0.92 1.33
C ILE A 45 -7.18 -0.80 2.64
N ALA A 46 -8.20 -1.63 2.84
CA ALA A 46 -8.96 -1.61 4.09
C ALA A 46 -8.09 -1.93 5.31
N GLU A 47 -7.12 -2.85 5.20
CA GLU A 47 -6.14 -3.11 6.26
C GLU A 47 -5.24 -1.89 6.54
N MET A 48 -4.78 -1.18 5.51
CA MET A 48 -3.97 0.03 5.68
C MET A 48 -4.76 1.21 6.28
N ILE A 49 -6.08 1.24 6.14
CA ILE A 49 -6.94 2.24 6.81
C ILE A 49 -7.15 1.86 8.28
N ARG A 50 -7.36 0.57 8.57
CA ARG A 50 -7.65 0.06 9.92
C ARG A 50 -6.42 -0.07 10.82
N GLY A 51 -5.25 -0.34 10.25
CA GLY A 51 -4.03 -0.61 11.00
C GLY A 51 -3.60 0.56 11.89
N GLU A 52 -3.17 0.27 13.12
CA GLU A 52 -2.65 1.26 14.07
C GLU A 52 -1.46 0.72 14.86
N GLY A 53 -0.44 1.57 15.07
CA GLY A 53 0.71 1.25 15.90
C GLY A 53 1.41 -0.02 15.43
N ILE A 54 1.52 -1.01 16.32
CA ILE A 54 2.20 -2.29 16.01
C ILE A 54 1.45 -3.14 14.97
N ASN A 55 0.17 -2.85 14.75
CA ASN A 55 -0.68 -3.58 13.81
C ASN A 55 -0.74 -2.91 12.44
N GLU A 56 0.06 -1.87 12.20
CA GLU A 56 0.15 -1.29 10.87
C GLU A 56 0.73 -2.31 9.88
N PRO A 57 0.06 -2.56 8.74
CA PRO A 57 0.58 -3.48 7.75
C PRO A 57 1.82 -2.91 7.05
N GLU A 58 2.67 -3.80 6.54
CA GLU A 58 3.87 -3.49 5.78
C GLU A 58 3.63 -3.55 4.28
N LEU A 59 4.36 -2.75 3.51
CA LEU A 59 4.23 -2.66 2.06
C LEU A 59 5.52 -3.15 1.38
N PHE A 60 5.38 -4.05 0.40
CA PHE A 60 6.50 -4.62 -0.34
C PHE A 60 6.29 -4.45 -1.84
N ALA A 61 7.33 -4.02 -2.55
CA ALA A 61 7.32 -3.97 -4.00
C ALA A 61 8.25 -5.04 -4.57
N SER A 62 7.80 -5.70 -5.64
CA SER A 62 8.60 -6.74 -6.31
C SER A 62 9.64 -6.16 -7.29
N SER A 63 9.68 -4.84 -7.47
CA SER A 63 10.65 -4.17 -8.32
C SER A 63 11.17 -2.88 -7.69
N TYR A 64 12.47 -2.60 -7.89
CA TYR A 64 13.09 -1.35 -7.42
C TYR A 64 12.40 -0.11 -7.98
N LYS A 65 11.92 -0.17 -9.23
CA LYS A 65 11.21 0.95 -9.85
C LYS A 65 9.89 1.26 -9.13
N ASP A 66 9.16 0.23 -8.74
CA ASP A 66 7.89 0.39 -8.02
C ASP A 66 8.12 0.80 -6.57
N GLU A 67 9.17 0.26 -5.94
CA GLU A 67 9.64 0.70 -4.62
C GLU A 67 9.91 2.21 -4.61
N MET A 68 10.60 2.75 -5.63
CA MET A 68 10.85 4.18 -5.74
C MET A 68 9.58 5.02 -5.92
N LYS A 69 8.56 4.51 -6.65
CA LYS A 69 7.26 5.20 -6.78
C LYS A 69 6.55 5.28 -5.43
N LEU A 70 6.56 4.19 -4.67
CA LEU A 70 5.97 4.10 -3.33
C LEU A 70 6.74 4.93 -2.29
N PHE A 71 8.06 4.96 -2.36
CA PHE A 71 8.90 5.81 -1.53
C PHE A 71 8.59 7.30 -1.77
N ASN A 72 8.43 7.70 -3.03
CA ASN A 72 8.04 9.07 -3.37
C ASN A 72 6.63 9.41 -2.84
N TYR A 73 5.69 8.48 -2.90
CA TYR A 73 4.39 8.62 -2.24
C TYR A 73 4.57 8.88 -0.74
N LEU A 74 5.36 8.03 -0.05
CA LEU A 74 5.55 8.15 1.40
C LEU A 74 6.15 9.50 1.79
N ASN A 75 7.12 10.02 1.04
CA ASN A 75 7.68 11.35 1.28
C ASN A 75 6.70 12.50 1.04
N ALA A 76 5.68 12.30 0.19
CA ALA A 76 4.68 13.32 -0.10
C ALA A 76 3.58 13.40 0.97
N VAL A 77 3.41 12.34 1.78
CA VAL A 77 2.35 12.22 2.80
C VAL A 77 2.89 12.10 4.23
N ALA A 78 4.20 12.20 4.40
CA ALA A 78 4.87 12.16 5.71
C ALA A 78 4.73 13.48 6.50
#